data_AF-A0A847NUK6-F1
#
_entry.id   AF-A0A847NUK6-F1
#
_cell.length_a   1.000
_cell.length_b   1.000
_cell.length_c   1.000
_cell.angle_alpha   90.00
_cell.angle_beta   90.00
_cell.angle_gamma   90.00
#
_symmetry.space_group_name_H-M   'P 1'
#
loop_
_entity.id
_entity.type
_entity.pdbx_description
1 polymer ?
#
loop_
_entity_poly.entity_id
_entity_poly.type
_entity_poly.pdbx_seq_one_letter_code
_entity_poly.pdbx_strand_id
1 'polypeptide(L)'
;MLNNKNMENSGKIRKIIAVFGVLILSVIVLSISYSYIRKTTTQDALNQAEILRCLNTTITDETSAINLTDEFPISNEEGMQKDPYTFKITNHCDIFVYANISIDVLSSSTLNANYVKVLLD
;
A
#
# COMPACT_ATOMS: atom_id res chain seq x y z
N MET A 1 -28.76 -7.45 70.84
CA MET A 1 -28.54 -6.24 70.01
C MET A 1 -27.36 -6.33 69.04
N LEU A 2 -26.24 -6.98 69.39
CA LEU A 2 -25.04 -7.08 68.53
C LEU A 2 -25.27 -7.76 67.16
N ASN A 3 -26.10 -8.81 67.10
CA ASN A 3 -26.31 -9.58 65.86
C ASN A 3 -27.05 -8.78 64.77
N ASN A 4 -28.00 -7.91 65.16
CA ASN A 4 -28.76 -7.09 64.22
C ASN A 4 -27.87 -6.01 63.56
N LYS A 5 -26.97 -5.40 64.34
CA LYS A 5 -26.02 -4.39 63.84
C LYS A 5 -25.00 -4.99 62.85
N ASN A 6 -24.60 -6.24 63.07
CA ASN A 6 -23.71 -6.96 62.15
C ASN A 6 -24.41 -7.35 60.83
N MET A 7 -25.68 -7.78 60.90
CA MET A 7 -26.48 -8.04 59.69
C MET A 7 -26.75 -6.75 58.89
N GLU A 8 -27.03 -5.64 59.57
CA GLU A 8 -27.21 -4.33 58.95
C GLU A 8 -25.93 -3.85 58.24
N ASN A 9 -24.77 -3.99 58.89
CA ASN A 9 -23.47 -3.64 58.28
C ASN A 9 -23.10 -4.56 57.11
N SER A 10 -23.36 -5.86 57.21
CA SER A 10 -23.16 -6.81 56.11
C SER A 10 -24.02 -6.47 54.89
N GLY A 11 -25.29 -6.09 55.11
CA GLY A 11 -26.18 -5.62 54.05
C GLY A 11 -25.71 -4.32 53.37
N LYS A 12 -25.16 -3.37 54.16
CA LYS A 12 -24.57 -2.13 53.62
C LYS A 12 -23.32 -2.39 52.78
N ILE A 13 -22.42 -3.25 53.25
CA ILE A 13 -21.20 -3.64 52.52
C ILE A 13 -21.55 -4.31 51.19
N ARG A 14 -22.55 -5.22 51.18
CA ARG A 14 -22.99 -5.90 49.95
C ARG A 14 -23.56 -4.92 48.91
N LYS A 15 -24.27 -3.87 49.34
CA LYS A 15 -24.76 -2.81 48.45
C LYS A 15 -23.61 -1.98 47.86
N ILE A 16 -22.60 -1.65 48.67
CA ILE A 16 -21.41 -0.92 48.21
C ILE A 16 -20.65 -1.73 47.15
N ILE A 17 -20.43 -3.02 47.39
CA ILE A 17 -19.77 -3.91 46.42
C ILE A 17 -20.56 -4.00 45.11
N ALA A 18 -21.90 -4.08 45.18
CA ALA A 18 -22.74 -4.10 44.00
C ALA A 18 -22.61 -2.80 43.17
N VAL A 19 -22.58 -1.64 43.82
CA VAL A 19 -22.42 -0.34 43.14
C VAL A 19 -21.06 -0.22 42.48
N PHE A 20 -19.98 -0.58 43.17
CA PHE A 20 -18.64 -0.57 42.59
C PHE A 20 -18.49 -1.60 41.46
N GLY A 21 -19.11 -2.77 41.57
CA GLY A 21 -19.12 -3.77 40.50
C GLY A 21 -19.77 -3.24 39.22
N VAL A 22 -20.90 -2.55 39.34
CA VAL A 22 -21.59 -1.91 38.19
C VAL A 22 -20.74 -0.78 37.59
N LEU A 23 -20.08 0.02 38.41
CA LEU A 23 -19.18 1.10 37.95
C LEU A 23 -17.96 0.56 37.20
N ILE A 24 -17.36 -0.54 37.67
CA ILE A 24 -16.21 -1.14 36.98
C ILE A 24 -16.66 -1.72 35.63
N LEU A 25 -17.81 -2.38 35.59
CA LEU A 25 -18.35 -2.96 34.36
C LEU A 25 -18.61 -1.88 33.29
N SER A 26 -19.14 -0.72 33.68
CA SER A 26 -19.42 0.37 32.74
C SER A 26 -18.14 0.95 32.12
N VAL A 27 -17.06 1.11 32.90
CA VAL A 27 -15.77 1.59 32.40
C VAL A 27 -15.15 0.61 31.40
N ILE A 28 -15.29 -0.70 31.63
CA ILE A 28 -14.78 -1.73 30.72
C ILE A 28 -15.51 -1.65 29.37
N VAL A 29 -16.84 -1.55 29.38
CA VAL A 29 -17.65 -1.43 28.15
C VAL A 29 -17.25 -0.20 27.34
N LEU A 30 -17.12 0.96 27.99
CA LEU A 30 -16.72 2.21 27.32
C LEU A 30 -15.31 2.10 26.71
N SER A 31 -14.39 1.44 27.40
CA SER A 31 -13.01 1.24 26.94
C SER A 31 -12.93 0.34 25.70
N ILE A 32 -13.75 -0.72 25.66
CA ILE A 32 -13.85 -1.63 24.50
C ILE A 32 -14.49 -0.90 23.31
N SER A 33 -15.58 -0.16 23.53
CA SER A 33 -16.24 0.63 22.49
C SER A 33 -15.29 1.68 21.88
N TYR A 34 -14.56 2.42 22.72
CA TYR A 34 -13.57 3.41 22.26
C TYR A 34 -12.43 2.76 21.45
N SER A 35 -11.96 1.59 21.88
CA SER A 35 -10.93 0.83 21.15
C SER A 35 -11.41 0.35 19.79
N TYR A 36 -12.67 -0.10 19.68
CA TYR A 36 -13.26 -0.53 18.42
C TYR A 36 -13.41 0.64 17.43
N ILE A 37 -13.92 1.79 17.90
CA ILE A 37 -14.07 3.01 17.09
C ILE A 37 -12.71 3.57 16.66
N ARG A 38 -11.69 3.49 17.52
CA ARG A 38 -10.33 3.90 17.15
C ARG A 38 -9.71 2.97 16.12
N LYS A 39 -9.95 1.66 16.21
CA LYS A 39 -9.49 0.71 15.18
C LYS A 39 -10.14 0.97 13.82
N THR A 40 -11.42 1.32 13.78
CA THR A 40 -12.10 1.65 12.51
C THR A 40 -11.59 2.95 11.89
N THR A 41 -11.25 3.98 12.68
CA THR A 41 -10.65 5.25 12.18
C THR A 41 -9.16 5.14 11.85
N THR A 42 -8.42 4.23 12.48
CA THR A 42 -7.00 3.96 12.13
C THR A 42 -6.89 3.02 10.91
N GLN A 43 -8.00 2.40 10.50
CA GLN A 43 -8.14 1.63 9.26
C GLN A 43 -9.08 2.31 8.26
N ASP A 44 -8.93 3.62 8.06
CA ASP A 44 -9.03 4.16 6.70
C ASP A 44 -7.80 3.63 5.94
N ALA A 45 -7.86 2.34 5.58
CA ALA A 45 -6.78 1.54 5.02
C ALA A 45 -6.50 1.87 3.55
N LEU A 46 -6.52 3.16 3.18
CA LEU A 46 -6.13 3.63 1.85
C LEU A 46 -4.61 3.56 1.60
N ASN A 47 -3.80 3.05 2.55
CA ASN A 47 -2.40 3.45 2.62
C ASN A 47 -1.32 2.39 2.32
N GLN A 48 -1.63 1.11 2.07
CA GLN A 48 -0.62 0.16 1.58
C GLN A 48 -1.17 -0.94 0.66
N ALA A 49 -2.35 -1.50 0.95
CA ALA A 49 -2.93 -2.57 0.13
C ALA A 49 -3.55 -2.06 -1.19
N GLU A 50 -4.13 -0.86 -1.20
CA GLU A 50 -4.65 -0.25 -2.44
C GLU A 50 -3.53 0.30 -3.33
N ILE A 51 -2.50 0.94 -2.76
CA ILE A 51 -1.34 1.41 -3.55
C ILE A 51 -0.61 0.21 -4.19
N LEU A 52 -0.44 -0.91 -3.49
CA LEU A 52 0.11 -2.13 -4.10
C LEU A 52 -0.78 -2.72 -5.20
N ARG A 53 -2.11 -2.61 -5.07
CA ARG A 53 -3.07 -3.00 -6.13
C ARG A 53 -3.06 -2.02 -7.32
N CYS A 54 -2.65 -0.78 -7.09
CA CYS A 54 -2.47 0.25 -8.12
C CYS A 54 -1.18 0.13 -8.92
N LEU A 55 -0.14 -0.48 -8.35
CA LEU A 55 1.08 -0.82 -9.09
C LEU A 55 0.89 -2.08 -9.95
N ASN A 56 -0.32 -2.33 -10.47
CA ASN A 56 -0.51 -3.30 -11.54
C ASN A 56 -0.26 -2.59 -12.89
N THR A 57 0.92 -2.02 -13.07
CA THR A 57 1.31 -1.40 -14.34
C THR A 57 1.52 -2.52 -15.35
N THR A 58 0.64 -2.61 -16.33
CA THR A 58 0.87 -3.50 -17.47
C THR A 58 1.81 -2.79 -18.44
N ILE A 59 2.90 -3.47 -18.79
CA ILE A 59 3.73 -3.13 -19.94
C ILE A 59 3.24 -4.03 -21.06
N THR A 60 2.58 -3.43 -22.05
CA THR A 60 2.15 -4.16 -23.24
C THR A 60 3.08 -3.77 -24.38
N ASP A 61 3.75 -4.76 -24.94
CA ASP A 61 4.57 -4.62 -26.14
C ASP A 61 3.63 -4.46 -27.34
N GLU A 62 3.45 -3.22 -27.82
CA GLU A 62 2.69 -2.94 -29.05
C GLU A 62 3.51 -3.37 -30.29
N THR A 63 4.82 -3.26 -30.17
CA THR A 63 5.81 -3.89 -31.06
C THR A 63 6.58 -4.92 -30.24
N SER A 64 6.81 -6.13 -30.77
CA SER A 64 7.61 -7.19 -30.14
C SER A 64 8.87 -6.63 -29.45
N ALA A 65 9.28 -7.25 -28.33
CA ALA A 65 10.47 -6.90 -27.54
C ALA A 65 11.62 -6.31 -28.38
N ILE A 66 12.24 -5.22 -27.88
CA ILE A 66 13.34 -4.51 -28.55
C ILE A 66 14.42 -5.53 -28.93
N ASN A 67 14.53 -5.81 -30.24
CA ASN A 67 15.45 -6.78 -30.77
C ASN A 67 16.31 -6.11 -31.83
N LEU A 68 17.58 -5.91 -31.50
CA LEU A 68 18.57 -5.31 -32.37
C LEU A 68 19.40 -6.43 -33.00
N THR A 69 19.02 -6.86 -34.20
CA THR A 69 19.69 -7.95 -34.93
C THR A 69 20.62 -7.39 -35.99
N ASP A 70 21.92 -7.65 -35.82
CA ASP A 70 22.97 -7.23 -36.76
C ASP A 70 23.03 -5.71 -37.03
N GLU A 71 22.56 -4.90 -36.08
CA GLU A 71 22.70 -3.45 -36.14
C GLU A 71 24.14 -2.99 -35.94
N PHE A 72 24.53 -1.97 -36.71
CA PHE A 72 25.76 -1.21 -36.54
C PHE A 72 25.46 0.16 -35.92
N PRO A 73 26.41 0.78 -35.19
CA PRO A 73 26.22 2.13 -34.68
C PRO A 73 25.96 3.13 -35.82
N ILE A 74 24.94 3.95 -35.64
CA ILE A 74 24.55 5.03 -36.57
C ILE A 74 24.65 6.39 -35.88
N SER A 75 24.60 7.47 -36.66
CA SER A 75 24.53 8.82 -36.11
C SER A 75 23.21 9.05 -35.35
N ASN A 76 23.18 10.03 -34.43
CA ASN A 76 21.94 10.34 -33.71
C ASN A 76 20.87 10.83 -34.70
N GLU A 77 21.26 11.61 -35.70
CA GLU A 77 20.37 12.17 -36.72
C GLU A 77 19.71 11.09 -37.58
N GLU A 78 20.46 10.03 -37.94
CA GLU A 78 19.92 8.87 -38.65
C GLU A 78 19.05 8.01 -37.72
N GLY A 79 19.45 7.85 -36.46
CA GLY A 79 18.68 7.10 -35.46
C GLY A 79 17.31 7.69 -35.18
N MET A 80 17.20 9.02 -35.14
CA MET A 80 15.91 9.72 -34.97
C MET A 80 14.96 9.57 -36.16
N GLN A 81 15.45 9.13 -37.32
CA GLN A 81 14.62 8.89 -38.52
C GLN A 81 14.12 7.44 -38.61
N LYS A 82 14.57 6.55 -37.71
CA LYS A 82 14.13 5.16 -37.66
C LYS A 82 12.76 5.05 -36.98
N ASP A 83 12.10 3.92 -37.24
CA ASP A 83 10.83 3.61 -36.59
C ASP A 83 11.03 3.42 -35.07
N PRO A 84 10.29 4.15 -34.23
CA PRO A 84 10.43 4.04 -32.77
C PRO A 84 9.75 2.77 -32.24
N TYR A 85 10.36 2.18 -31.20
CA TYR A 85 9.69 1.16 -30.40
C TYR A 85 8.65 1.81 -29.50
N THR A 86 7.42 1.30 -29.54
CA THR A 86 6.29 1.85 -28.78
C THR A 86 5.85 0.86 -27.71
N PHE A 87 5.72 1.36 -26.48
CA PHE A 87 5.17 0.61 -25.35
C PHE A 87 4.06 1.42 -24.70
N LYS A 88 3.04 0.72 -24.19
CA LYS A 88 1.93 1.34 -23.49
C LYS A 88 2.05 1.09 -21.99
N ILE A 89 2.10 2.17 -21.22
CA ILE A 89 2.03 2.14 -19.75
C ILE A 89 0.60 2.50 -19.35
N THR A 90 -0.12 1.55 -18.76
CA THR A 90 -1.49 1.80 -18.27
C THR A 90 -1.50 1.89 -16.75
N ASN A 91 -1.89 3.05 -16.22
CA ASN A 91 -2.23 3.20 -14.81
C ASN A 91 -3.69 2.77 -14.61
N HIS A 92 -3.92 1.74 -13.79
CA HIS A 92 -5.25 1.20 -13.51
C HIS A 92 -5.92 1.82 -12.28
N CYS A 93 -5.41 2.95 -11.80
CA CYS A 93 -5.96 3.64 -10.63
C CYS A 93 -6.22 5.12 -10.86
N ASP A 94 -7.15 5.65 -10.05
CA ASP A 94 -7.58 7.06 -10.05
C ASP A 94 -6.60 7.99 -9.30
N ILE A 95 -5.39 7.53 -9.02
CA ILE A 95 -4.32 8.29 -8.37
C ILE A 95 -3.17 8.54 -9.34
N PHE A 96 -2.50 9.69 -9.20
CA PHE A 96 -1.28 9.99 -9.97
C PHE A 96 -0.11 9.10 -9.54
N VAL A 97 0.54 8.45 -10.50
CA VAL A 97 1.70 7.57 -10.28
C VAL A 97 2.90 8.11 -11.05
N TYR A 98 4.06 8.20 -10.38
CA TYR A 98 5.33 8.50 -11.04
C TYR A 98 5.95 7.19 -11.56
N ALA A 99 6.33 7.17 -12.84
CA ALA A 99 7.02 6.04 -13.45
C ALA A 99 8.45 6.42 -13.82
N ASN A 100 9.42 5.56 -13.49
CA ASN A 100 10.80 5.66 -13.96
C ASN A 100 11.03 4.53 -14.96
N ILE A 101 11.53 4.87 -16.14
CA ILE A 101 11.83 3.91 -17.20
C ILE A 101 13.36 3.82 -17.30
N SER A 102 13.89 2.60 -17.20
CA SER A 102 15.30 2.29 -17.46
C SER A 102 15.36 1.30 -18.62
N ILE A 103 16.37 1.45 -19.48
CA ILE A 103 16.65 0.51 -20.56
C ILE A 103 18.02 -0.09 -20.30
N ASP A 104 18.08 -1.41 -20.21
CA ASP A 104 19.29 -2.17 -19.93
C ASP A 104 19.53 -3.21 -21.01
N VAL A 105 20.81 -3.41 -21.34
CA VAL A 105 21.22 -4.46 -22.28
C VAL A 105 21.25 -5.80 -21.55
N LEU A 106 20.57 -6.81 -22.10
CA LEU A 106 20.57 -8.17 -21.56
C LEU A 106 21.99 -8.72 -21.49
N SER A 107 22.31 -9.48 -20.43
CA SER A 107 23.63 -10.08 -20.22
C SER A 107 24.04 -11.08 -21.31
N SER A 108 23.07 -11.63 -22.05
CA SER A 108 23.29 -12.52 -23.19
C SER A 108 23.57 -11.79 -24.51
N SER A 109 23.46 -10.45 -24.54
CA SER A 109 23.68 -9.66 -25.74
C SER A 109 25.17 -9.44 -26.00
N THR A 110 25.56 -9.38 -27.27
CA THR A 110 26.89 -8.93 -27.71
C THR A 110 26.99 -7.41 -27.86
N LEU A 111 25.86 -6.70 -27.67
CA LEU A 111 25.77 -5.25 -27.83
C LEU A 111 26.42 -4.52 -26.65
N ASN A 112 27.28 -3.54 -26.93
CA ASN A 112 27.82 -2.67 -25.89
C ASN A 112 26.82 -1.56 -25.56
N ALA A 113 26.45 -1.42 -24.28
CA ALA A 113 25.49 -0.43 -23.80
C ALA A 113 25.88 1.02 -24.15
N ASN A 114 27.16 1.33 -24.34
CA ASN A 114 27.62 2.68 -24.74
C ASN A 114 27.11 3.12 -26.12
N TYR A 115 26.66 2.18 -26.96
CA TYR A 115 26.08 2.48 -28.28
C TYR A 115 24.55 2.50 -28.27
N VAL A 116 23.91 2.18 -27.13
CA VAL A 116 22.47 2.27 -26.97
C VAL A 116 22.13 3.64 -26.41
N LYS A 117 21.29 4.38 -27.13
CA LYS A 117 20.76 5.67 -26.68
C LYS A 117 19.25 5.62 -26.70
N VAL A 118 18.65 6.32 -25.75
CA VAL A 118 17.21 6.43 -25.60
C VAL A 118 16.83 7.88 -25.86
N LEU A 119 15.82 8.06 -26.70
CA LEU A 119 15.13 9.31 -26.87
C LEU A 119 13.67 9.07 -26.46
N LEU A 120 13.19 9.87 -25.50
CA LEU A 120 11.78 9.92 -25.12
C LEU A 120 11.24 11.23 -25.69
N ASP A 121 10.13 11.15 -26.41
CA ASP A 121 9.39 12.30 -26.94
C ASP A 121 8.07 12.48 -26.16
#